data_AF-A0A919U4R5-F1
#
_entry.id   AF-A0A919U4R5-F1
#
_cell.length_a   1.000
_cell.length_b   1.000
_cell.length_c   1.000
_cell.angle_alpha   90.00
_cell.angle_beta   90.00
_cell.angle_gamma   90.00
#
_symmetry.space_group_name_H-M   'P 1'
#
loop_
_entity.id
_entity.type
_entity.pdbx_description
1 polymer ?
#
loop_
_entity_poly.entity_id
_entity_poly.type
_entity_poly.pdbx_seq_one_letter_code
_entity_poly.pdbx_strand_id
1 'polypeptide(L)'
;MTGPDGDAEPLRVPPWLAGHVPAAGTEPGPVEPPVEPRAEPPVRPPVEPPVRPPVEPRAEPAVVDVVADEADWPVAPDRDGWHATDEPSELRRRLTPWWPRLIVAGVATALSLLAILLVSALLGGGGGPDRRAAPPAGAPTWSDVSMPGPTPAEATRAPSTVASATTASATTTSTRSSPRSSPPVTFGPVTYEAEAPGNTRGGSAWVDRYPGASGGSIVRNIGDWGSRDGDGFLRFENVTVPVAGTYTLRLFHVNIDNERTRTAVVTVAGRDPQRVTLTGGSTCCTGSTLKVQLRKDGNTITVSNPDGHAPSVDRIVLSLP
;
A
#
# COMPACT_ATOMS: atom_id res chain seq x y z
N MET A 1 -52.57 48.28 40.72
CA MET A 1 -52.39 46.86 41.13
C MET A 1 -50.95 46.71 41.54
N THR A 2 -50.72 46.28 42.78
CA THR A 2 -49.41 46.18 43.42
C THR A 2 -48.88 44.74 43.34
N GLY A 3 -47.61 44.57 42.97
CA GLY A 3 -46.85 43.32 43.08
C GLY A 3 -45.46 43.66 43.67
N PRO A 4 -44.93 42.85 44.62
CA PRO A 4 -43.79 43.28 45.44
C PRO A 4 -42.43 42.96 44.81
N ASP A 5 -41.46 43.83 45.10
CA ASP A 5 -40.03 43.56 44.90
C ASP A 5 -39.56 42.44 45.84
N GLY A 6 -38.74 41.53 45.31
CA GLY A 6 -38.18 40.39 46.04
C GLY A 6 -36.68 40.55 46.27
N ASP A 7 -36.30 41.12 47.41
CA ASP A 7 -34.90 41.13 47.86
C ASP A 7 -34.47 39.72 48.31
N ALA A 8 -33.42 39.19 47.66
CA ALA A 8 -32.81 37.92 48.03
C ALA A 8 -31.51 38.16 48.84
N GLU A 9 -31.54 37.84 50.14
CA GLU A 9 -30.35 37.89 51.01
C GLU A 9 -29.26 36.90 50.55
N PRO A 10 -27.97 37.29 50.58
CA PRO A 10 -26.87 36.37 50.34
C PRO A 10 -26.64 35.43 51.55
N LEU A 11 -26.70 34.13 51.31
CA LEU A 11 -26.48 33.07 52.31
C LEU A 11 -25.10 33.21 53.00
N ARG A 12 -25.12 33.43 54.32
CA ARG A 12 -23.91 33.39 55.16
C ARG A 12 -23.44 31.95 55.37
N VAL A 13 -22.19 31.68 54.98
CA VAL A 13 -21.53 30.38 55.24
C VAL A 13 -21.10 30.31 56.72
N PRO A 14 -21.37 29.22 57.45
CA PRO A 14 -21.05 29.12 58.87
C PRO A 14 -19.53 28.94 59.15
N PRO A 15 -19.02 29.42 60.30
CA PRO A 15 -17.59 29.64 60.52
C PRO A 15 -16.74 28.40 60.86
N TRP A 16 -17.27 27.18 60.70
CA TRP A 16 -16.57 25.93 61.06
C TRP A 16 -15.89 25.21 59.89
N LEU A 17 -15.95 25.75 58.67
CA LEU A 17 -15.24 25.22 57.49
C LEU A 17 -13.77 25.70 57.36
N ALA A 18 -13.23 26.43 58.33
CA ALA A 18 -11.84 26.88 58.36
C ALA A 18 -10.93 25.83 59.02
N GLY A 19 -10.60 24.75 58.29
CA GLY A 19 -9.82 23.62 58.81
C GLY A 19 -8.49 23.38 58.08
N HIS A 20 -7.38 23.73 58.75
CA HIS A 20 -6.00 23.27 58.53
C HIS A 20 -5.35 23.38 57.13
N VAL A 21 -4.47 24.36 56.99
CA VAL A 21 -3.31 24.30 56.09
C VAL A 21 -2.21 23.48 56.77
N PRO A 22 -1.75 22.35 56.21
CA PRO A 22 -0.56 21.66 56.70
C PRO A 22 0.71 22.42 56.29
N ALA A 23 1.70 22.48 57.19
CA ALA A 23 2.99 23.08 56.89
C ALA A 23 3.76 22.26 55.85
N ALA A 24 4.57 22.93 55.03
CA ALA A 24 5.38 22.29 53.99
C ALA A 24 6.43 21.35 54.62
N GLY A 25 6.17 20.05 54.56
CA GLY A 25 7.15 19.00 54.84
C GLY A 25 7.97 18.69 53.60
N THR A 26 9.29 18.62 53.75
CA THR A 26 10.20 18.17 52.69
C THR A 26 9.87 16.73 52.29
N GLU A 27 9.46 16.51 51.04
CA GLU A 27 9.30 15.15 50.51
C GLU A 27 10.67 14.44 50.46
N PRO A 28 10.80 13.23 51.05
CA PRO A 28 11.94 12.38 50.75
C PRO A 28 11.85 11.93 49.29
N GLY A 29 12.95 12.05 48.55
CA GLY A 29 13.00 11.66 47.14
C GLY A 29 12.73 10.17 46.91
N PRO A 30 12.47 9.75 45.66
CA PRO A 30 12.14 8.37 45.35
C PRO A 30 13.26 7.42 45.79
N VAL A 31 12.96 6.49 46.68
CA VAL A 31 13.87 5.41 47.04
C VAL A 31 13.85 4.41 45.88
N GLU A 32 14.93 4.31 45.13
CA GLU A 32 15.06 3.25 44.11
C GLU A 32 14.96 1.87 44.78
N PRO A 33 14.15 0.96 44.23
CA PRO A 33 14.09 -0.41 44.74
C PRO A 33 15.44 -1.11 44.49
N PRO A 34 15.87 -2.02 45.39
CA PRO A 34 17.13 -2.74 45.21
C PRO A 34 17.10 -3.54 43.91
N VAL A 35 18.12 -3.36 43.08
CA VAL A 35 18.29 -4.09 41.81
C VAL A 35 18.57 -5.56 42.13
N GLU A 36 17.56 -6.43 41.95
CA GLU A 36 17.79 -7.87 42.01
C GLU A 36 18.79 -8.30 40.93
N PRO A 37 19.79 -9.13 41.25
CA PRO A 37 20.73 -9.64 40.27
C PRO A 37 19.97 -10.52 39.27
N ARG A 38 19.93 -10.06 38.02
CA ARG A 38 19.22 -10.71 36.92
C ARG A 38 19.79 -12.11 36.69
N ALA A 39 19.07 -13.14 37.10
CA ALA A 39 19.49 -14.53 36.92
C ALA A 39 19.73 -14.82 35.42
N GLU A 40 20.95 -15.26 35.09
CA GLU A 40 21.27 -15.65 33.71
C GLU A 40 20.47 -16.89 33.32
N PRO A 41 19.82 -16.90 32.13
CA PRO A 41 19.10 -18.07 31.68
C PRO A 41 20.08 -19.24 31.45
N PRO A 42 19.71 -20.48 31.81
CA PRO A 42 20.62 -21.62 31.68
C PRO A 42 21.03 -21.84 30.23
N VAL A 43 22.35 -21.79 30.00
CA VAL A 43 22.96 -22.07 28.69
C VAL A 43 22.58 -23.48 28.27
N ARG A 44 21.74 -23.60 27.24
CA ARG A 44 21.40 -24.90 26.66
C ARG A 44 22.64 -25.45 25.93
N PRO A 45 23.01 -26.73 26.14
CA PRO A 45 24.09 -27.34 25.37
C PRO A 45 23.74 -27.32 23.87
N PRO A 46 24.75 -27.25 22.98
CA PRO A 46 24.53 -27.26 21.54
C PRO A 46 23.85 -28.57 21.13
N VAL A 47 22.74 -28.44 20.40
CA VAL A 47 22.04 -29.59 19.82
C VAL A 47 22.85 -30.06 18.61
N GLU A 48 23.40 -31.28 18.68
CA GLU A 48 24.06 -31.89 17.53
C GLU A 48 23.06 -32.06 16.37
N PRO A 49 23.42 -31.67 15.14
CA PRO A 49 22.56 -31.86 13.99
C PRO A 49 22.40 -33.36 13.68
N PRO A 50 21.19 -33.83 13.28
CA PRO A 50 20.96 -35.23 13.00
C PRO A 50 21.83 -35.71 11.84
N VAL A 51 22.63 -36.76 12.09
CA VAL A 51 23.43 -37.43 11.07
C VAL A 51 22.50 -37.98 10.00
N ARG A 52 22.67 -37.53 8.75
CA ARG A 52 21.89 -38.05 7.62
C ARG A 52 22.38 -39.46 7.28
N PRO A 53 21.48 -40.44 7.09
CA PRO A 53 21.87 -41.77 6.61
C PRO A 53 22.46 -41.67 5.19
N PRO A 54 23.33 -42.62 4.79
CA PRO A 54 23.89 -42.66 3.43
C PRO A 54 22.78 -42.74 2.38
N VAL A 55 22.91 -41.96 1.30
CA VAL A 55 22.00 -42.04 0.15
C VAL A 55 22.43 -43.22 -0.71
N GLU A 56 21.58 -44.25 -0.76
CA GLU A 56 21.78 -45.42 -1.60
C GLU A 56 21.48 -45.06 -3.08
N PRO A 57 22.37 -45.38 -4.04
CA PRO A 57 22.20 -44.95 -5.43
C PRO A 57 21.05 -45.72 -6.10
N ARG A 58 20.02 -44.97 -6.52
CA ARG A 58 18.86 -45.51 -7.23
C ARG A 58 19.24 -45.94 -8.65
N ALA A 59 19.10 -47.23 -8.96
CA ALA A 59 19.32 -47.75 -10.31
C ALA A 59 18.31 -47.17 -11.31
N GLU A 60 18.81 -46.79 -12.49
CA GLU A 60 18.00 -46.37 -13.63
C GLU A 60 17.45 -47.60 -14.39
N PRO A 61 16.19 -47.59 -14.86
CA PRO A 61 15.67 -48.64 -15.72
C PRO A 61 16.19 -48.50 -17.15
N ALA A 62 16.63 -49.62 -17.74
CA ALA A 62 17.13 -49.66 -19.11
C ALA A 62 16.03 -49.38 -20.15
N VAL A 63 16.41 -48.68 -21.22
CA VAL A 63 15.59 -48.49 -22.42
C VAL A 63 15.51 -49.81 -23.19
N VAL A 64 14.31 -50.18 -23.65
CA VAL A 64 14.11 -51.33 -24.54
C VAL A 64 13.60 -50.81 -25.89
N ASP A 65 14.42 -50.95 -26.93
CA ASP A 65 14.02 -50.68 -28.31
C ASP A 65 12.99 -51.72 -28.76
N VAL A 66 11.85 -51.26 -29.28
CA VAL A 66 10.84 -52.12 -29.92
C VAL A 66 10.98 -51.97 -31.43
N VAL A 67 11.51 -53.01 -32.06
CA VAL A 67 11.50 -53.17 -33.53
C VAL A 67 10.06 -53.45 -33.96
N ALA A 68 9.55 -52.68 -34.93
CA ALA A 68 8.28 -52.93 -35.58
C ALA A 68 8.52 -53.67 -36.91
N ASP A 69 7.81 -54.78 -37.09
CA ASP A 69 7.95 -55.72 -38.21
C ASP A 69 7.09 -55.29 -39.41
N GLU A 70 7.57 -55.48 -40.65
CA GLU A 70 6.85 -55.13 -41.88
C GLU A 70 6.03 -56.29 -42.44
N ALA A 71 4.72 -56.08 -42.65
CA ALA A 71 3.88 -56.76 -43.65
C ALA A 71 2.50 -56.07 -43.74
N ASP A 72 1.70 -56.13 -44.82
CA ASP A 72 1.86 -56.27 -46.28
C ASP A 72 0.44 -56.02 -46.89
N TRP A 73 0.29 -55.83 -48.21
CA TRP A 73 -0.94 -55.65 -49.03
C TRP A 73 -1.70 -54.28 -48.98
N PRO A 74 -2.38 -53.86 -50.07
CA PRO A 74 -1.83 -53.71 -51.44
C PRO A 74 -2.28 -52.43 -52.20
N VAL A 75 -1.63 -52.16 -53.33
CA VAL A 75 -1.93 -51.14 -54.37
C VAL A 75 -2.84 -51.79 -55.46
N ALA A 76 -3.81 -51.18 -56.19
CA ALA A 76 -4.19 -49.80 -56.59
C ALA A 76 -5.75 -49.74 -56.86
N PRO A 77 -6.39 -48.78 -57.59
CA PRO A 77 -5.90 -47.56 -58.29
C PRO A 77 -6.69 -46.24 -58.04
N ASP A 78 -6.23 -45.17 -58.69
CA ASP A 78 -6.83 -43.83 -58.78
C ASP A 78 -8.32 -43.77 -59.17
N ARG A 79 -9.04 -42.80 -58.57
CA ARG A 79 -10.03 -41.97 -59.27
C ARG A 79 -10.14 -40.57 -58.67
N ASP A 80 -9.67 -39.60 -59.46
CA ASP A 80 -10.08 -38.20 -59.61
C ASP A 80 -10.98 -37.53 -58.54
N GLY A 81 -10.52 -36.36 -58.08
CA GLY A 81 -11.36 -35.16 -58.18
C GLY A 81 -12.18 -34.73 -56.96
N TRP A 82 -11.56 -33.91 -56.10
CA TRP A 82 -12.13 -32.71 -55.49
C TRP A 82 -13.63 -32.68 -55.12
N HIS A 83 -13.94 -32.81 -53.83
CA HIS A 83 -14.81 -31.84 -53.15
C HIS A 83 -14.37 -31.67 -51.70
N ALA A 84 -13.88 -30.47 -51.35
CA ALA A 84 -13.65 -30.09 -49.97
C ALA A 84 -14.88 -29.34 -49.44
N THR A 85 -15.45 -29.78 -48.32
CA THR A 85 -15.88 -28.92 -47.20
C THR A 85 -16.38 -29.76 -46.03
N ASP A 86 -15.82 -29.47 -44.85
CA ASP A 86 -16.41 -29.46 -43.51
C ASP A 86 -17.49 -30.48 -43.10
N GLU A 87 -17.11 -31.36 -42.17
CA GLU A 87 -17.93 -31.72 -40.98
C GLU A 87 -16.99 -32.30 -39.90
N PRO A 88 -17.04 -31.80 -38.65
CA PRO A 88 -17.09 -32.74 -37.53
C PRO A 88 -18.08 -32.32 -36.42
N SER A 89 -19.32 -32.77 -36.53
CA SER A 89 -20.39 -32.60 -35.53
C SER A 89 -20.31 -33.55 -34.30
N GLU A 90 -19.11 -33.85 -33.78
CA GLU A 90 -18.93 -34.70 -32.59
C GLU A 90 -18.20 -34.01 -31.41
N LEU A 91 -18.38 -32.69 -31.25
CA LEU A 91 -17.81 -31.93 -30.11
C LEU A 91 -18.76 -30.87 -29.51
N ARG A 92 -20.08 -31.09 -29.59
CA ARG A 92 -21.12 -30.21 -28.98
C ARG A 92 -22.06 -30.90 -27.98
N ARG A 93 -21.53 -31.76 -27.11
CA ARG A 93 -22.26 -32.23 -25.90
C ARG A 93 -21.43 -32.14 -24.61
N ARG A 94 -21.02 -30.93 -24.22
CA ARG A 94 -20.68 -30.56 -22.81
C ARG A 94 -20.48 -29.06 -22.51
N LEU A 95 -21.09 -28.15 -23.29
CA LEU A 95 -21.12 -26.72 -22.97
C LEU A 95 -22.56 -26.27 -22.67
N THR A 96 -22.88 -26.07 -21.39
CA THR A 96 -24.16 -25.49 -20.95
C THR A 96 -24.24 -23.99 -21.32
N PRO A 97 -25.28 -23.54 -22.04
CA PRO A 97 -25.41 -22.14 -22.42
C PRO A 97 -25.89 -21.29 -21.24
N TRP A 98 -24.93 -20.66 -20.57
CA TRP A 98 -25.10 -19.53 -19.64
C TRP A 98 -25.56 -18.22 -20.30
N TRP A 99 -25.36 -18.06 -21.62
CA TRP A 99 -25.67 -16.86 -22.40
C TRP A 99 -27.13 -16.33 -22.34
N PRO A 100 -28.21 -17.14 -22.38
CA PRO A 100 -29.58 -16.61 -22.34
C PRO A 100 -29.93 -15.95 -21.00
N ARG A 101 -29.21 -16.23 -19.90
CA ARG A 101 -29.48 -15.61 -18.59
C ARG A 101 -28.96 -14.16 -18.51
N LEU A 102 -27.90 -13.82 -19.23
CA LEU A 102 -27.37 -12.45 -19.27
C LEU A 102 -28.28 -11.52 -20.08
N ILE A 103 -28.91 -12.02 -21.15
CA ILE A 103 -29.84 -11.24 -21.97
C ILE A 103 -31.10 -10.87 -21.17
N VAL A 104 -31.68 -11.80 -20.41
CA VAL A 104 -32.86 -11.51 -19.57
C VAL A 104 -32.54 -10.51 -18.45
N ALA A 105 -31.35 -10.60 -17.83
CA ALA A 105 -30.93 -9.64 -16.81
C ALA A 105 -30.75 -8.21 -17.35
N GLY A 106 -30.17 -8.06 -18.55
CA GLY A 106 -29.95 -6.76 -19.20
C GLY A 106 -31.24 -6.04 -19.60
N VAL A 107 -32.29 -6.77 -20.00
CA VAL A 107 -33.58 -6.17 -20.36
C VAL A 107 -34.31 -5.64 -19.11
N ALA A 108 -34.22 -6.34 -17.98
CA ALA A 108 -34.87 -5.92 -16.74
C ALA A 108 -34.26 -4.63 -16.14
N THR A 109 -32.94 -4.44 -16.23
CA THR A 109 -32.27 -3.22 -15.74
C THR A 109 -32.54 -2.02 -16.64
N ALA A 110 -32.57 -2.20 -17.96
CA ALA A 110 -32.92 -1.15 -18.91
C ALA A 110 -34.35 -0.61 -18.70
N LEU A 111 -35.33 -1.51 -18.49
CA LEU A 111 -36.72 -1.11 -18.19
C LEU A 111 -36.85 -0.40 -16.83
N SER A 112 -36.08 -0.81 -15.83
CA SER A 112 -36.08 -0.18 -14.50
C SER A 112 -35.52 1.25 -14.52
N LEU A 113 -34.43 1.49 -15.26
CA LEU A 113 -33.86 2.83 -15.43
C LEU A 113 -34.80 3.76 -16.22
N LEU A 114 -35.47 3.24 -17.25
CA LEU A 114 -36.47 3.98 -18.02
C LEU A 114 -37.67 4.40 -17.16
N ALA A 115 -38.14 3.53 -16.27
CA ALA A 115 -39.21 3.85 -15.33
C ALA A 115 -38.82 4.95 -14.32
N ILE A 116 -37.59 4.91 -13.78
CA ILE A 116 -37.07 5.93 -12.86
C ILE A 116 -36.99 7.31 -13.54
N LEU A 117 -36.53 7.37 -14.79
CA LEU A 117 -36.49 8.61 -15.57
C LEU A 117 -37.90 9.16 -15.86
N LEU A 118 -38.87 8.31 -16.19
CA LEU A 118 -40.27 8.70 -16.40
C LEU A 118 -40.91 9.25 -15.11
N VAL A 119 -40.71 8.60 -13.97
CA VAL A 119 -41.20 9.08 -12.67
C VAL A 119 -40.55 10.42 -12.28
N SER A 120 -39.26 10.59 -12.58
CA SER A 120 -38.55 11.85 -12.34
C SER A 120 -39.08 13.00 -13.22
N ALA A 121 -39.44 12.71 -14.48
CA ALA A 121 -40.03 13.68 -15.39
C ALA A 121 -41.47 14.08 -14.99
N LEU A 122 -42.26 13.17 -14.41
CA LEU A 122 -43.61 13.47 -13.91
C LEU A 122 -43.62 14.22 -12.57
N LEU A 123 -42.58 14.09 -11.74
CA LEU A 123 -42.52 14.71 -10.40
C LEU A 123 -41.63 15.98 -10.34
N GLY A 124 -40.74 16.20 -11.30
CA GLY A 124 -39.75 17.30 -11.28
C GLY A 124 -40.20 18.64 -11.90
N GLY A 125 -41.45 18.76 -12.33
CA GLY A 125 -41.94 19.90 -13.12
C GLY A 125 -42.46 21.11 -12.32
N GLY A 126 -41.61 21.82 -11.57
CA GLY A 126 -42.03 23.11 -10.99
C GLY A 126 -41.05 23.78 -10.02
N GLY A 127 -40.59 24.99 -10.36
CA GLY A 127 -39.85 25.88 -9.45
C GLY A 127 -38.81 26.74 -10.16
N GLY A 128 -39.17 27.99 -10.49
CA GLY A 128 -38.26 28.95 -11.12
C GLY A 128 -37.28 29.63 -10.16
N PRO A 129 -36.33 30.44 -10.67
CA PRO A 129 -35.31 31.10 -9.86
C PRO A 129 -35.85 32.38 -9.20
N ASP A 130 -35.85 32.42 -7.88
CA ASP A 130 -35.47 33.60 -7.07
C ASP A 130 -35.77 33.35 -5.58
N ARG A 131 -34.74 33.42 -4.72
CA ARG A 131 -34.87 33.95 -3.35
C ARG A 131 -33.53 34.20 -2.67
N ARG A 132 -33.21 35.48 -2.60
CA ARG A 132 -32.22 36.13 -1.72
C ARG A 132 -32.53 35.79 -0.24
N ALA A 133 -31.54 35.29 0.50
CA ALA A 133 -31.63 35.08 1.96
C ALA A 133 -30.29 35.45 2.64
N ALA A 134 -30.36 35.86 3.91
CA ALA A 134 -29.30 36.58 4.64
C ALA A 134 -28.27 35.65 5.34
N PRO A 135 -27.07 36.15 5.67
CA PRO A 135 -26.06 35.38 6.40
C PRO A 135 -26.38 35.21 7.89
N PRO A 136 -26.01 34.07 8.51
CA PRO A 136 -26.08 33.90 9.96
C PRO A 136 -24.94 34.65 10.69
N ALA A 137 -25.25 35.17 11.87
CA ALA A 137 -24.29 35.85 12.74
C ALA A 137 -23.53 34.86 13.65
N GLY A 138 -22.34 35.27 14.11
CA GLY A 138 -21.68 34.69 15.28
C GLY A 138 -20.47 33.79 15.01
N ALA A 139 -19.30 34.41 14.82
CA ALA A 139 -18.00 33.77 15.02
C ALA A 139 -17.14 34.65 15.94
N PRO A 140 -16.42 34.10 16.94
CA PRO A 140 -15.59 34.88 17.85
C PRO A 140 -14.33 35.40 17.16
N THR A 141 -14.07 36.69 17.32
CA THR A 141 -12.87 37.37 16.80
C THR A 141 -11.64 37.02 17.62
N TRP A 142 -10.65 36.37 17.00
CA TRP A 142 -9.28 36.36 17.51
C TRP A 142 -8.50 37.49 16.84
N SER A 143 -7.87 38.33 17.67
CA SER A 143 -7.23 39.57 17.24
C SER A 143 -5.91 39.35 16.50
N ASP A 144 -5.76 40.15 15.45
CA ASP A 144 -4.58 40.28 14.59
C ASP A 144 -3.27 40.54 15.38
N VAL A 145 -2.20 39.85 15.01
CA VAL A 145 -0.82 40.25 15.35
C VAL A 145 -0.07 40.43 14.04
N SER A 146 0.09 41.68 13.65
CA SER A 146 0.74 42.06 12.40
C SER A 146 2.24 41.73 12.41
N MET A 147 2.71 41.12 11.32
CA MET A 147 4.12 41.10 10.94
C MET A 147 4.31 42.03 9.73
N PRO A 148 5.26 42.98 9.74
CA PRO A 148 5.48 43.88 8.61
C PRO A 148 6.13 43.15 7.43
N GLY A 149 5.55 43.33 6.24
CA GLY A 149 6.10 42.78 5.00
C GLY A 149 7.30 43.57 4.47
N PRO A 150 8.20 42.93 3.69
CA PRO A 150 9.35 43.61 3.09
C PRO A 150 8.94 44.51 1.91
N THR A 151 9.47 45.72 1.91
CA THR A 151 9.26 46.78 0.92
C THR A 151 9.85 46.43 -0.46
N PRO A 152 9.17 46.70 -1.59
CA PRO A 152 9.75 46.57 -2.92
C PRO A 152 10.50 47.84 -3.35
N ALA A 153 11.83 47.78 -3.41
CA ALA A 153 12.67 48.89 -3.90
C ALA A 153 12.78 48.91 -5.43
N GLU A 154 11.86 49.63 -6.05
CA GLU A 154 12.04 50.57 -7.17
C GLU A 154 13.26 50.40 -8.11
N ALA A 155 12.97 50.05 -9.37
CA ALA A 155 13.96 50.04 -10.45
C ALA A 155 13.89 51.35 -11.29
N THR A 156 14.94 52.17 -11.22
CA THR A 156 15.09 53.40 -12.03
C THR A 156 16.16 53.24 -13.14
N ARG A 157 15.94 53.94 -14.26
CA ARG A 157 16.59 53.76 -15.57
C ARG A 157 17.97 54.43 -15.74
N ALA A 158 18.91 53.72 -16.38
CA ALA A 158 19.75 54.12 -17.56
C ALA A 158 20.65 55.40 -17.51
N PRO A 159 21.53 55.69 -18.51
CA PRO A 159 22.41 54.84 -19.34
C PRO A 159 23.90 55.34 -19.41
N SER A 160 24.70 54.70 -20.29
CA SER A 160 25.82 55.29 -21.08
C SER A 160 27.27 55.37 -20.55
N THR A 161 28.11 54.51 -21.16
CA THR A 161 29.39 54.81 -21.87
C THR A 161 30.74 55.07 -21.17
N VAL A 162 31.78 54.63 -21.91
CA VAL A 162 33.22 54.98 -21.99
C VAL A 162 34.27 54.39 -21.01
N ALA A 163 35.35 53.92 -21.65
CA ALA A 163 36.77 53.96 -21.25
C ALA A 163 37.39 52.83 -20.40
N SER A 164 38.48 52.29 -20.96
CA SER A 164 39.45 51.39 -20.33
C SER A 164 40.38 52.12 -19.37
N ALA A 165 40.82 51.45 -18.30
CA ALA A 165 42.11 51.69 -17.65
C ALA A 165 42.59 50.44 -16.89
N THR A 166 43.92 50.31 -16.75
CA THR A 166 44.63 49.09 -16.32
C THR A 166 44.98 49.12 -14.82
N THR A 167 45.21 47.93 -14.25
CA THR A 167 46.06 47.68 -13.06
C THR A 167 45.51 48.01 -11.67
N ALA A 168 45.22 46.97 -10.88
CA ALA A 168 45.99 46.65 -9.66
C ALA A 168 45.48 45.37 -8.98
N SER A 169 46.40 44.55 -8.47
CA SER A 169 46.09 43.29 -7.78
C SER A 169 45.56 43.50 -6.36
N ALA A 170 44.47 42.81 -6.01
CA ALA A 170 44.09 42.55 -4.63
C ALA A 170 43.65 41.08 -4.49
N THR A 171 44.61 40.20 -4.19
CA THR A 171 44.40 38.75 -4.02
C THR A 171 43.66 38.48 -2.71
N THR A 172 42.35 38.65 -2.69
CA THR A 172 41.50 38.13 -1.61
C THR A 172 41.35 36.62 -1.79
N THR A 173 42.22 35.86 -1.12
CA THR A 173 42.16 34.39 -1.07
C THR A 173 40.85 33.95 -0.42
N SER A 174 39.81 33.79 -1.23
CA SER A 174 38.59 33.09 -0.82
C SER A 174 38.96 31.64 -0.52
N THR A 175 39.08 31.32 0.76
CA THR A 175 39.23 29.96 1.26
C THR A 175 37.95 29.18 0.97
N ARG A 176 37.91 28.62 -0.26
CA ARG A 176 36.84 27.73 -0.74
C ARG A 176 36.75 26.54 0.21
N SER A 177 35.87 26.66 1.19
CA SER A 177 35.62 25.61 2.16
C SER A 177 35.06 24.41 1.43
N SER A 178 35.88 23.36 1.29
CA SER A 178 35.43 22.09 0.72
C SER A 178 34.20 21.62 1.51
N PRO A 179 33.10 21.24 0.84
CA PRO A 179 31.93 20.73 1.54
C PRO A 179 32.34 19.51 2.35
N ARG A 180 32.05 19.51 3.66
CA ARG A 180 32.26 18.32 4.50
C ARG A 180 31.42 17.19 3.91
N SER A 181 32.10 16.15 3.44
CA SER A 181 31.43 14.90 3.09
C SER A 181 30.75 14.36 4.35
N SER A 182 29.42 14.28 4.33
CA SER A 182 28.67 13.62 5.40
C SER A 182 29.03 12.13 5.37
N PRO A 183 29.20 11.47 6.53
CA PRO A 183 29.48 10.04 6.54
C PRO A 183 28.34 9.27 5.83
N PRO A 184 28.67 8.21 5.06
CA PRO A 184 27.67 7.47 4.32
C PRO A 184 26.66 6.81 5.27
N VAL A 185 25.37 7.07 5.05
CA VAL A 185 24.30 6.44 5.83
C VAL A 185 24.23 4.97 5.46
N THR A 186 24.48 4.09 6.42
CA THR A 186 24.27 2.65 6.24
C THR A 186 22.86 2.28 6.67
N PHE A 187 22.14 1.59 5.78
CA PHE A 187 20.84 0.97 6.08
C PHE A 187 20.81 -0.39 5.38
N GLY A 188 20.89 -1.44 6.19
CA GLY A 188 20.88 -2.82 5.71
C GLY A 188 19.50 -3.26 5.21
N PRO A 189 19.38 -4.51 4.70
CA PRO A 189 18.10 -5.09 4.34
C PRO A 189 17.16 -5.19 5.55
N VAL A 190 16.04 -4.44 5.54
CA VAL A 190 14.98 -4.53 6.55
C VAL A 190 13.77 -5.24 5.93
N THR A 191 13.33 -6.32 6.57
CA THR A 191 12.21 -7.15 6.10
C THR A 191 10.91 -6.77 6.82
N TYR A 192 9.81 -6.73 6.08
CA TYR A 192 8.45 -6.60 6.60
C TYR A 192 7.59 -7.71 5.99
N GLU A 193 7.17 -8.67 6.83
CA GLU A 193 6.30 -9.79 6.41
C GLU A 193 4.88 -9.31 6.07
N ALA A 194 4.21 -9.92 5.11
CA ALA A 194 2.90 -9.48 4.64
C ALA A 194 1.76 -9.84 5.61
N GLU A 195 1.84 -11.01 6.22
CA GLU A 195 0.87 -11.51 7.20
C GLU A 195 0.95 -10.82 8.56
N ALA A 196 2.02 -10.05 8.82
CA ALA A 196 2.29 -9.42 10.10
C ALA A 196 1.04 -8.75 10.70
N PRO A 197 0.76 -8.91 12.01
CA PRO A 197 -0.48 -8.44 12.63
C PRO A 197 -0.61 -6.91 12.67
N GLY A 198 0.50 -6.19 12.48
CA GLY A 198 0.49 -4.73 12.35
C GLY A 198 0.09 -4.21 10.96
N ASN A 199 -0.04 -5.07 9.94
CA ASN A 199 -0.46 -4.67 8.59
C ASN A 199 -1.99 -4.63 8.47
N THR A 200 -2.49 -3.67 7.68
CA THR A 200 -3.91 -3.63 7.32
C THR A 200 -4.16 -4.47 6.06
N ARG A 201 -5.23 -5.26 6.05
CA ARG A 201 -5.77 -5.95 4.89
C ARG A 201 -7.25 -5.62 4.77
N GLY A 202 -7.80 -5.61 3.56
CA GLY A 202 -9.21 -5.35 3.32
C GLY A 202 -9.69 -5.88 1.97
N GLY A 203 -10.99 -5.79 1.73
CA GLY A 203 -11.65 -6.40 0.59
C GLY A 203 -11.46 -7.92 0.57
N SER A 204 -11.20 -8.48 -0.60
CA SER A 204 -10.92 -9.91 -0.78
C SER A 204 -9.61 -10.42 -0.16
N ALA A 205 -8.73 -9.56 0.38
CA ALA A 205 -7.39 -9.97 0.78
C ALA A 205 -7.32 -10.65 2.15
N TRP A 206 -6.68 -11.82 2.23
CA TRP A 206 -6.60 -12.65 3.44
C TRP A 206 -5.25 -13.37 3.57
N VAL A 207 -4.93 -13.87 4.78
CA VAL A 207 -3.67 -14.59 5.07
C VAL A 207 -3.87 -16.10 4.87
N ASP A 208 -3.07 -16.69 3.99
CA ASP A 208 -3.05 -18.13 3.72
C ASP A 208 -1.69 -18.73 4.11
N ARG A 209 -1.67 -20.01 4.50
CA ARG A 209 -0.41 -20.74 4.73
C ARG A 209 0.19 -21.14 3.39
N TYR A 210 1.48 -20.91 3.20
CA TYR A 210 2.15 -21.25 1.95
C TYR A 210 3.53 -21.89 2.18
N PRO A 211 3.74 -23.14 1.74
CA PRO A 211 5.05 -23.78 1.82
C PRO A 211 6.13 -22.97 1.10
N GLY A 212 7.25 -22.73 1.78
CA GLY A 212 8.38 -21.96 1.26
C GLY A 212 8.31 -20.45 1.48
N ALA A 213 7.19 -19.91 1.98
CA ALA A 213 7.08 -18.50 2.38
C ALA A 213 7.87 -18.20 3.65
N SER A 214 8.35 -16.96 3.76
CA SER A 214 8.79 -16.38 5.02
C SER A 214 7.61 -16.37 5.99
N GLY A 215 7.87 -16.61 7.28
CA GLY A 215 6.81 -16.85 8.28
C GLY A 215 5.88 -18.05 8.00
N GLY A 216 6.01 -18.73 6.86
CA GLY A 216 5.14 -19.81 6.39
C GLY A 216 3.78 -19.36 5.83
N SER A 217 3.59 -18.07 5.56
CA SER A 217 2.30 -17.51 5.12
C SER A 217 2.47 -16.46 4.02
N ILE A 218 1.39 -16.19 3.28
CA ILE A 218 1.30 -15.11 2.29
C ILE A 218 -0.04 -14.38 2.42
N VAL A 219 -0.12 -13.16 1.91
CA VAL A 219 -1.40 -12.46 1.72
C VAL A 219 -1.90 -12.68 0.29
N ARG A 220 -3.05 -13.32 0.17
CA ARG A 220 -3.71 -13.71 -1.08
C ARG A 220 -4.80 -12.74 -1.48
N ASN A 221 -5.34 -12.98 -2.68
CA ASN A 221 -6.55 -12.35 -3.20
C ASN A 221 -6.52 -10.81 -3.16
N ILE A 222 -5.36 -10.24 -3.49
CA ILE A 222 -5.17 -8.80 -3.68
C ILE A 222 -5.63 -8.43 -5.10
N GLY A 223 -6.40 -7.35 -5.22
CA GLY A 223 -7.01 -6.84 -6.47
C GLY A 223 -8.49 -7.16 -6.64
N ASP A 224 -9.04 -6.89 -7.83
CA ASP A 224 -10.42 -7.23 -8.20
C ASP A 224 -10.56 -8.74 -8.40
N TRP A 225 -11.01 -9.44 -7.35
CA TRP A 225 -11.40 -10.85 -7.40
C TRP A 225 -12.93 -11.05 -7.40
N GLY A 226 -13.71 -10.00 -7.71
CA GLY A 226 -15.18 -10.06 -7.69
C GLY A 226 -15.81 -10.39 -6.33
N SER A 227 -15.12 -10.08 -5.22
CA SER A 227 -15.64 -10.34 -3.86
C SER A 227 -16.76 -9.37 -3.48
N ARG A 228 -17.67 -9.82 -2.60
CA ARG A 228 -18.72 -8.98 -2.00
C ARG A 228 -18.15 -7.88 -1.11
N ASP A 229 -16.96 -8.10 -0.55
CA ASP A 229 -16.27 -7.16 0.34
C ASP A 229 -15.45 -6.10 -0.44
N GLY A 230 -15.44 -6.18 -1.78
CA GLY A 230 -14.67 -5.30 -2.67
C GLY A 230 -13.23 -5.77 -2.90
N ASP A 231 -12.47 -4.96 -3.66
CA ASP A 231 -11.11 -5.27 -4.12
C ASP A 231 -10.14 -5.48 -2.95
N GLY A 232 -9.36 -6.55 -3.05
CA GLY A 232 -8.36 -6.88 -2.05
C GLY A 232 -7.19 -5.92 -2.03
N PHE A 233 -6.75 -5.51 -0.84
CA PHE A 233 -5.49 -4.78 -0.67
C PHE A 233 -4.69 -5.27 0.54
N LEU A 234 -3.38 -5.11 0.45
CA LEU A 234 -2.44 -5.25 1.56
C LEU A 234 -1.77 -3.90 1.80
N ARG A 235 -1.72 -3.46 3.05
CA ARG A 235 -1.05 -2.22 3.45
C ARG A 235 -0.05 -2.49 4.57
N PHE A 236 1.23 -2.38 4.22
CA PHE A 236 2.35 -2.42 5.16
C PHE A 236 2.36 -1.12 5.95
N GLU A 237 2.16 -1.22 7.27
CA GLU A 237 2.16 -0.07 8.19
C GLU A 237 3.54 0.11 8.82
N ASN A 238 3.80 1.31 9.35
CA ASN A 238 4.99 1.63 10.16
C ASN A 238 6.33 1.30 9.47
N VAL A 239 6.37 1.39 8.14
CA VAL A 239 7.57 1.15 7.32
C VAL A 239 8.56 2.27 7.57
N THR A 240 9.55 2.00 8.43
CA THR A 240 10.41 3.02 9.02
C THR A 240 11.78 3.04 8.34
N VAL A 241 12.24 4.24 7.95
CA VAL A 241 13.58 4.45 7.36
C VAL A 241 14.32 5.64 7.96
N PRO A 242 15.66 5.60 8.13
CA PRO A 242 16.40 6.60 8.90
C PRO A 242 16.58 7.95 8.19
N VAL A 243 16.41 7.99 6.86
CA VAL A 243 16.52 9.19 6.03
C VAL A 243 15.46 9.19 4.94
N ALA A 244 15.05 10.38 4.48
CA ALA A 244 14.20 10.49 3.30
C ALA A 244 15.02 10.24 2.03
N GLY A 245 14.47 9.52 1.05
CA GLY A 245 15.17 9.24 -0.20
C GLY A 245 14.57 8.11 -1.02
N THR A 246 15.32 7.72 -2.06
CA THR A 246 15.01 6.55 -2.89
C THR A 246 15.51 5.28 -2.19
N TYR A 247 14.62 4.32 -2.01
CA TYR A 247 14.94 2.98 -1.49
C TYR A 247 14.74 1.91 -2.57
N THR A 248 15.55 0.87 -2.51
CA THR A 248 15.30 -0.39 -3.22
C THR A 248 14.27 -1.18 -2.41
N LEU A 249 13.09 -1.41 -2.97
CA LEU A 249 12.11 -2.35 -2.43
C LEU A 249 12.18 -3.64 -3.25
N ARG A 250 12.43 -4.76 -2.60
CA ARG A 250 12.27 -6.10 -3.18
C ARG A 250 10.99 -6.73 -2.66
N LEU A 251 10.00 -6.86 -3.54
CA LEU A 251 8.72 -7.49 -3.27
C LEU A 251 8.84 -8.98 -3.55
N PHE A 252 8.64 -9.82 -2.54
CA PHE A 252 8.58 -11.26 -2.69
C PHE A 252 7.13 -11.69 -2.87
N HIS A 253 6.87 -12.47 -3.91
CA HIS A 253 5.52 -12.81 -4.34
C HIS A 253 5.40 -14.18 -5.00
N VAL A 254 4.16 -14.62 -5.14
CA VAL A 254 3.73 -15.86 -5.79
C VAL A 254 2.61 -15.54 -6.78
N ASN A 255 2.77 -15.98 -8.03
CA ASN A 255 1.67 -15.97 -9.01
C ASN A 255 1.00 -17.34 -8.99
N ILE A 256 -0.15 -17.41 -8.32
CA ILE A 256 -0.89 -18.66 -8.15
C ILE A 256 -1.70 -18.95 -9.43
N ASP A 257 -2.24 -20.16 -9.55
CA ASP A 257 -3.04 -20.63 -10.69
C ASP A 257 -2.22 -20.81 -11.99
N ASN A 258 -0.90 -20.95 -11.84
CA ASN A 258 0.10 -21.08 -12.93
C ASN A 258 0.18 -19.88 -13.88
N GLU A 259 -0.42 -18.75 -13.51
CA GLU A 259 -0.22 -17.48 -14.21
C GLU A 259 1.25 -17.07 -14.12
N ARG A 260 1.89 -16.72 -15.24
CA ARG A 260 3.31 -16.32 -15.26
C ARG A 260 3.49 -14.85 -14.91
N THR A 261 2.51 -14.01 -15.22
CA THR A 261 2.60 -12.56 -15.06
C THR A 261 1.32 -11.97 -14.51
N ARG A 262 1.41 -11.23 -13.41
CA ARG A 262 0.31 -10.44 -12.87
C ARG A 262 0.72 -8.98 -12.72
N THR A 263 -0.23 -8.06 -12.80
CA THR A 263 0.01 -6.63 -12.53
C THR A 263 -0.23 -6.32 -11.06
N ALA A 264 0.42 -5.29 -10.53
CA ALA A 264 0.10 -4.72 -9.22
C ALA A 264 0.25 -3.20 -9.25
N VAL A 265 -0.50 -2.53 -8.37
CA VAL A 265 -0.38 -1.12 -8.06
C VAL A 265 0.27 -1.00 -6.69
N VAL A 266 1.48 -0.43 -6.66
CA VAL A 266 2.24 -0.16 -5.43
C VAL A 266 2.18 1.33 -5.14
N THR A 267 1.63 1.70 -3.98
CA THR A 267 1.43 3.11 -3.58
C THR A 267 2.09 3.38 -2.25
N VAL A 268 3.04 4.32 -2.22
CA VAL A 268 3.54 4.92 -0.98
C VAL A 268 2.62 6.10 -0.61
N ALA A 269 2.22 6.22 0.65
CA ALA A 269 1.32 7.30 1.07
C ALA A 269 1.86 8.71 0.71
N GLY A 270 1.07 9.49 -0.04
CA GLY A 270 1.49 10.81 -0.54
C GLY A 270 2.54 10.75 -1.67
N ARG A 271 2.49 9.70 -2.49
CA ARG A 271 3.20 9.53 -3.77
C ARG A 271 2.21 9.02 -4.83
N ASP A 272 2.57 9.20 -6.10
CA ASP A 272 1.79 8.65 -7.21
C ASP A 272 1.85 7.10 -7.21
N PRO A 273 0.75 6.40 -7.53
CA PRO A 273 0.74 4.94 -7.63
C PRO A 273 1.64 4.43 -8.76
N GLN A 274 2.47 3.42 -8.47
CA GLN A 274 3.30 2.74 -9.48
C GLN A 274 2.64 1.43 -9.91
N ARG A 275 2.15 1.37 -11.16
CA ARG A 275 1.78 0.11 -11.81
C ARG A 275 3.04 -0.68 -12.20
N VAL A 276 3.10 -1.95 -11.84
CA VAL A 276 4.20 -2.88 -12.13
C VAL A 276 3.68 -4.20 -12.69
N THR A 277 4.41 -4.80 -13.63
CA THR A 277 4.19 -6.18 -14.07
C THR A 277 5.17 -7.08 -13.32
N LEU A 278 4.65 -8.13 -12.69
CA LEU A 278 5.37 -9.01 -11.78
C LEU A 278 5.37 -10.43 -12.35
N THR A 279 6.49 -10.82 -12.94
CA THR A 279 6.75 -12.18 -13.42
C THR A 279 7.09 -13.08 -12.25
N GLY A 280 6.50 -14.28 -12.21
CA GLY A 280 6.69 -15.26 -11.15
C GLY A 280 6.03 -16.59 -11.51
N GLY A 281 5.73 -17.39 -10.49
CA GLY A 281 4.99 -18.64 -10.65
C GLY A 281 4.44 -19.12 -9.31
N SER A 282 3.93 -20.35 -9.29
CA SER A 282 3.29 -20.97 -8.12
C SER A 282 4.28 -21.45 -7.04
N THR A 283 5.56 -21.59 -7.35
CA THR A 283 6.59 -21.88 -6.34
C THR A 283 7.02 -20.61 -5.62
N CYS A 284 6.94 -20.61 -4.28
CA CYS A 284 7.36 -19.47 -3.48
C CYS A 284 8.90 -19.38 -3.34
N CYS A 285 9.53 -18.19 -3.39
CA CYS A 285 8.95 -16.90 -3.75
C CYS A 285 9.86 -16.13 -4.70
N THR A 286 9.23 -15.51 -5.71
CA THR A 286 9.92 -14.67 -6.68
C THR A 286 10.08 -13.28 -6.12
N GLY A 287 11.31 -12.77 -6.03
CA GLY A 287 11.59 -11.44 -5.51
C GLY A 287 11.87 -10.43 -6.62
N SER A 288 10.90 -9.57 -6.92
CA SER A 288 10.98 -8.49 -7.92
C SER A 288 11.38 -7.16 -7.29
N THR A 289 12.20 -6.37 -7.99
CA THR A 289 12.78 -5.12 -7.47
C THR A 289 12.10 -3.90 -8.08
N LEU A 290 11.78 -2.92 -7.23
CA LEU A 290 11.25 -1.60 -7.60
C LEU A 290 11.88 -0.51 -6.74
N LYS A 291 11.86 0.75 -7.20
CA LYS A 291 12.40 1.92 -6.47
C LYS A 291 11.25 2.72 -5.89
N VAL A 292 11.34 3.13 -4.63
CA VAL A 292 10.29 3.91 -3.92
C VAL A 292 10.84 5.15 -3.23
N GLN A 293 10.08 6.24 -3.25
CA GLN A 293 10.42 7.50 -2.56
C GLN A 293 9.82 7.52 -1.15
N LEU A 294 10.62 7.14 -0.15
CA LEU A 294 10.22 7.13 1.25
C LEU A 294 10.62 8.44 1.95
N ARG A 295 9.82 8.84 2.95
CA ARG A 295 10.15 9.92 3.90
C ARG A 295 10.95 9.32 5.06
N LYS A 296 11.70 10.17 5.77
CA LYS A 296 12.30 9.76 7.04
C LYS A 296 11.20 9.31 8.02
N ASP A 297 11.54 8.36 8.88
CA ASP A 297 10.69 7.76 9.90
C ASP A 297 9.54 6.96 9.24
N GLY A 298 8.32 7.05 9.76
CA GLY A 298 7.20 6.18 9.36
C GLY A 298 6.65 6.45 7.95
N ASN A 299 6.46 5.38 7.19
CA ASN A 299 5.77 5.34 5.89
C ASN A 299 4.71 4.23 5.89
N THR A 300 3.80 4.32 4.92
CA THR A 300 2.81 3.27 4.64
C THR A 300 2.91 2.91 3.15
N ILE A 301 2.94 1.61 2.84
CA ILE A 301 3.05 1.08 1.47
C ILE A 301 1.87 0.14 1.21
N THR A 302 1.06 0.45 0.19
CA THR A 302 -0.09 -0.36 -0.21
C THR A 302 0.21 -1.14 -1.49
N VAL A 303 -0.17 -2.42 -1.54
CA VAL A 303 -0.22 -3.26 -2.73
C VAL A 303 -1.70 -3.57 -3.01
N SER A 304 -2.14 -3.27 -4.23
CA SER A 304 -3.52 -3.43 -4.71
C SER A 304 -3.53 -3.72 -6.21
N ASN A 305 -4.70 -4.00 -6.81
CA ASN A 305 -4.87 -3.96 -8.27
C ASN A 305 -6.37 -3.80 -8.62
N PRO A 306 -6.88 -2.58 -8.89
CA PRO A 306 -8.30 -2.37 -9.17
C PRO A 306 -8.72 -2.84 -10.57
N ASP A 307 -7.77 -3.23 -11.43
CA ASP A 307 -8.02 -3.63 -12.81
C ASP A 307 -7.72 -5.13 -13.06
N GLY A 308 -7.69 -5.94 -11.99
CA GLY A 308 -7.47 -7.39 -12.05
C GLY A 308 -6.73 -7.95 -10.83
N HIS A 309 -6.20 -9.17 -10.95
CA HIS A 309 -5.55 -9.85 -9.82
C HIS A 309 -4.07 -9.47 -9.67
N ALA A 310 -3.66 -9.09 -8.46
CA ALA A 310 -2.25 -9.01 -8.10
C ALA A 310 -1.64 -10.40 -7.81
N PRO A 311 -0.29 -10.52 -7.75
CA PRO A 311 0.36 -11.63 -7.07
C PRO A 311 -0.07 -11.73 -5.60
N SER A 312 0.06 -12.91 -5.01
CA SER A 312 0.02 -13.03 -3.55
C SER A 312 1.38 -12.64 -2.97
N VAL A 313 1.40 -11.91 -1.86
CA VAL A 313 2.62 -11.28 -1.31
C VAL A 313 3.12 -12.04 -0.09
N ASP A 314 4.40 -12.37 -0.09
CA ASP A 314 5.17 -12.96 1.03
C ASP A 314 5.66 -11.86 1.96
N ARG A 315 6.49 -10.94 1.43
CA ARG A 315 7.07 -9.84 2.19
C ARG A 315 7.67 -8.76 1.30
N ILE A 316 8.06 -7.65 1.92
CA ILE A 316 8.94 -6.66 1.29
C ILE A 316 10.28 -6.61 2.04
N VAL A 317 11.35 -6.33 1.29
CA VAL A 317 12.66 -5.98 1.85
C VAL A 317 13.06 -4.61 1.34
N LEU A 318 13.42 -3.71 2.25
CA LEU A 318 13.98 -2.39 1.93
C LEU A 318 15.49 -2.39 2.11
N SER A 319 16.21 -1.80 1.17
CA SER A 319 17.61 -1.40 1.33
C SER A 319 17.83 -0.02 0.72
N LEU A 320 18.98 0.61 1.02
CA LEU A 320 19.45 1.72 0.20
C LEU A 320 19.78 1.25 -1.25
N PRO A 321 19.92 2.18 -2.20
CA PRO A 321 20.10 1.90 -3.63
C PRO A 321 21.26 0.98 -4.01
#